data_AF-A0A843HLR5-F1
#
_entry.id   AF-A0A843HLR5-F1
#
_cell.length_a   1.000
_cell.length_b   1.000
_cell.length_c   1.000
_cell.angle_alpha   90.00
_cell.angle_beta   90.00
_cell.angle_gamma   90.00
#
_symmetry.space_group_name_H-M   'P 1'
#
loop_
_entity.id
_entity.type
_entity.pdbx_description
1 polymer ?
#
loop_
_entity_poly.entity_id
_entity_poly.type
_entity_poly.pdbx_seq_one_letter_code
_entity_poly.pdbx_strand_id
1 'polypeptide(L)'
;MAVYMDEVWKTISGYEEYEISTLGRVKSHKKHRGTYERYLKPRVVKDGYLMVALYRNNKCTNKQVHRLVAEAFLEKPLNTTEINHIDGNKTNNCVNNLEWITHLDNVKHYVNVLKARKTNV
;
A
#
# COMPACT_ATOMS: atom_id res chain seq x y z
N MET A 1 -9.10 -22.85 -3.39
CA MET A 1 -9.50 -22.12 -4.62
C MET A 1 -8.93 -20.71 -4.51
N ALA A 2 -8.14 -20.26 -5.47
CA ALA A 2 -7.71 -18.87 -5.52
C ALA A 2 -8.90 -18.03 -5.97
N VAL A 3 -9.46 -17.23 -5.06
CA VAL A 3 -10.43 -16.21 -5.43
C VAL A 3 -9.63 -15.14 -6.17
N TYR A 4 -9.69 -15.12 -7.50
CA TYR A 4 -9.10 -14.04 -8.27
C TYR A 4 -9.87 -12.77 -7.90
N MET A 5 -9.27 -11.92 -7.07
CA MET A 5 -9.74 -10.56 -6.89
C MET A 5 -9.42 -9.80 -8.16
N ASP A 6 -10.45 -9.29 -8.83
CA ASP A 6 -10.26 -8.40 -9.97
C ASP A 6 -9.43 -7.17 -9.57
N GLU A 7 -8.56 -6.71 -10.47
CA GLU A 7 -7.79 -5.48 -10.25
C GLU A 7 -8.74 -4.27 -10.39
N VAL A 8 -9.15 -3.72 -9.24
CA VAL A 8 -10.01 -2.53 -9.17
C VAL A 8 -9.14 -1.31 -8.92
N TRP A 9 -9.45 -0.21 -9.60
CA TRP A 9 -8.75 1.07 -9.49
C TRP A 9 -9.63 2.09 -8.77
N LYS A 10 -9.02 2.89 -7.89
CA LYS A 10 -9.67 4.04 -7.24
C LYS A 10 -8.76 5.26 -7.26
N THR A 11 -9.37 6.44 -7.37
CA THR A 11 -8.67 7.72 -7.20
C THR A 11 -8.08 7.84 -5.80
N ILE A 12 -6.86 8.34 -5.71
CA ILE A 12 -6.22 8.61 -4.42
C ILE A 12 -6.81 9.90 -3.84
N SER A 13 -7.40 9.82 -2.65
CA SER A 13 -8.00 10.98 -1.97
C SER A 13 -7.00 12.12 -1.80
N GLY A 14 -7.38 13.32 -2.28
CA GLY A 14 -6.55 14.50 -2.29
C GLY A 14 -5.46 14.52 -3.36
N TYR A 15 -5.44 13.56 -4.29
CA TYR A 15 -4.56 13.46 -5.45
C TYR A 15 -5.34 12.94 -6.66
N GLU A 16 -6.26 13.77 -7.17
CA GLU A 16 -7.29 13.40 -8.15
C GLU A 16 -6.72 12.96 -9.51
N GLU A 17 -5.47 13.34 -9.80
CA GLU A 17 -4.74 12.96 -11.01
C GLU A 17 -4.05 11.58 -10.91
N TYR A 18 -4.31 10.82 -9.84
CA TYR A 18 -3.67 9.53 -9.57
C TYR A 18 -4.69 8.48 -9.12
N GLU A 19 -4.41 7.23 -9.49
CA GLU A 19 -5.19 6.07 -9.06
C GLU A 19 -4.27 5.00 -8.44
N ILE A 20 -4.83 4.26 -7.49
CA ILE A 20 -4.23 3.10 -6.83
C ILE A 20 -5.11 1.87 -7.10
N SER A 21 -4.49 0.72 -7.36
CA SER A 21 -5.21 -0.55 -7.58
C SER A 21 -5.23 -1.45 -6.36
N THR A 22 -6.16 -2.41 -6.33
CA THR A 22 -6.20 -3.50 -5.34
C THR A 22 -4.94 -4.35 -5.31
N LEU A 23 -4.11 -4.32 -6.37
CA LEU A 23 -2.80 -5.00 -6.44
C LEU A 23 -1.63 -4.09 -6.01
N GLY A 24 -1.90 -2.88 -5.53
CA GLY A 24 -0.87 -1.94 -5.08
C GLY A 24 -0.12 -1.23 -6.22
N ARG A 25 -0.70 -1.17 -7.42
CA ARG A 25 -0.12 -0.40 -8.53
C ARG A 25 -0.63 1.03 -8.50
N VAL A 26 0.24 1.99 -8.80
CA VAL A 26 -0.13 3.42 -8.85
C VAL A 26 0.05 3.93 -10.27
N LYS A 27 -0.95 4.63 -10.80
CA LYS A 27 -0.85 5.31 -12.09
C LYS A 27 -1.19 6.80 -11.98
N SER A 28 -0.62 7.56 -12.89
CA SER A 28 -0.78 9.01 -12.99
C SER A 28 -1.43 9.36 -14.32
N HIS A 29 -2.47 10.20 -14.28
CA HIS A 29 -3.18 10.70 -15.45
C HIS A 29 -2.64 12.03 -15.99
N LYS A 30 -1.52 12.50 -15.42
CA LYS A 30 -0.86 13.72 -15.88
C LYS A 30 -0.27 13.51 -17.26
N LYS A 31 -0.48 14.47 -18.14
CA LYS A 31 0.21 14.51 -19.43
C LYS A 31 1.71 14.60 -19.19
N HIS A 32 2.44 13.57 -19.58
CA HIS A 32 3.89 13.56 -19.49
C HIS A 32 4.45 12.95 -20.77
N ARG A 33 5.31 13.68 -21.49
CA ARG A 33 5.97 13.08 -22.67
C ARG A 33 5.04 12.94 -23.89
N GLY A 34 3.84 13.53 -23.86
CA GLY A 34 2.79 13.25 -24.84
C GLY A 34 1.92 12.02 -24.51
N THR A 35 2.22 11.28 -23.44
CA THR A 35 1.42 10.15 -22.97
C THR A 35 0.44 10.60 -21.89
N TYR A 36 -0.81 10.14 -22.01
CA TYR A 36 -1.80 10.14 -20.95
C TYR A 36 -1.76 8.76 -20.29
N GLU A 37 -1.80 8.73 -18.97
CA GLU A 37 -1.66 7.52 -18.15
C GLU A 37 -0.24 6.94 -18.10
N ARG A 38 0.34 6.88 -16.89
CA ARG A 38 1.65 6.30 -16.64
C ARG A 38 1.66 5.57 -15.30
N TYR A 39 2.14 4.33 -15.30
CA TYR A 39 2.49 3.61 -14.08
C TYR A 39 3.68 4.27 -13.38
N LEU A 40 3.49 4.63 -12.11
CA LEU A 40 4.57 5.09 -11.26
C LEU A 40 5.41 3.89 -10.83
N LYS A 41 6.73 4.04 -10.87
CA LYS A 41 7.66 3.05 -10.34
C LYS A 41 7.88 3.35 -8.86
N PRO A 42 7.38 2.53 -7.92
CA PRO A 42 7.68 2.71 -6.52
C PRO A 42 9.15 2.42 -6.24
N ARG A 43 9.69 3.04 -5.20
CA ARG A 43 11.01 2.71 -4.65
C ARG A 43 10.85 2.01 -3.31
N VAL A 44 11.74 1.07 -3.01
CA VAL A 44 11.88 0.50 -1.67
C VAL A 44 12.67 1.49 -0.82
N VAL A 45 12.17 1.83 0.37
CA VAL A 45 12.90 2.67 1.34
C VAL A 45 13.60 1.84 2.41
N LYS A 46 14.41 2.48 3.25
CA LYS A 46 15.30 1.84 4.23
C LYS A 46 14.58 0.86 5.17
N ASP A 47 13.31 1.12 5.50
CA ASP A 47 12.48 0.28 6.35
C ASP A 47 11.78 -0.89 5.60
N GLY A 48 12.00 -0.99 4.29
CA GLY A 48 11.52 -2.06 3.42
C GLY A 48 10.18 -1.79 2.71
N TYR A 49 9.51 -0.66 2.98
CA TYR A 49 8.24 -0.36 2.35
C TYR A 49 8.40 0.23 0.94
N LEU A 50 7.41 -0.05 0.07
CA LEU A 50 7.29 0.63 -1.22
C LEU A 50 6.69 2.02 -1.06
N MET A 51 7.25 3.00 -1.79
CA MET A 51 6.84 4.39 -1.75
C MET A 51 6.84 5.04 -3.13
N VAL A 52 5.86 5.89 -3.40
CA VAL A 52 5.71 6.69 -4.61
C VAL A 52 5.72 8.18 -4.28
N ALA A 53 6.12 8.99 -5.26
CA ALA A 53 6.05 10.45 -5.17
C ALA A 53 4.80 10.94 -5.91
N LEU A 54 3.91 11.62 -5.18
CA LEU A 54 2.70 12.23 -5.73
C LEU A 54 2.83 13.76 -5.72
N TYR A 55 2.33 14.40 -6.76
CA TYR A 55 2.39 15.86 -6.92
C TYR A 55 1.00 16.46 -6.88
N ARG A 56 0.80 17.46 -6.03
CA ARG A 56 -0.41 18.30 -5.97
C ARG A 56 0.00 19.76 -5.84
N ASN A 57 -0.57 20.64 -6.67
CA ASN A 57 -0.26 22.08 -6.65
C ASN A 57 1.26 22.38 -6.64
N ASN A 58 2.00 21.72 -7.53
CA ASN A 58 3.47 21.77 -7.63
C ASN A 58 4.26 21.31 -6.40
N LYS A 59 3.61 20.77 -5.36
CA LYS A 59 4.26 20.19 -4.19
C LYS A 59 4.32 18.68 -4.32
N CYS A 60 5.53 18.13 -4.14
CA CYS A 60 5.77 16.70 -4.11
C CYS A 60 5.62 16.16 -2.69
N THR A 61 4.95 15.02 -2.54
CA THR A 61 4.83 14.30 -1.28
C THR A 61 5.08 12.82 -1.52
N ASN A 62 5.93 12.21 -0.70
CA ASN A 62 6.14 10.78 -0.74
C ASN A 62 5.05 10.06 0.06
N LYS A 63 4.44 9.03 -0.54
CA LYS A 63 3.37 8.22 0.06
C LYS A 63 3.71 6.74 0.00
N GLN A 64 3.52 6.04 1.11
CA GLN A 64 3.71 4.59 1.19
C GLN A 64 2.57 3.87 0.45
N VAL A 65 2.91 2.89 -0.37
CA VAL A 65 1.94 2.20 -1.24
C VAL A 65 0.90 1.43 -0.43
N HIS A 66 1.30 0.68 0.60
CA HIS A 66 0.34 -0.05 1.46
C HIS A 66 -0.70 0.86 2.10
N ARG A 67 -0.31 2.09 2.50
CA ARG A 67 -1.26 3.06 3.07
C ARG A 67 -2.27 3.53 2.04
N LEU A 68 -1.82 3.85 0.84
CA LEU A 68 -2.70 4.25 -0.26
C LEU A 68 -3.72 3.15 -0.59
N VAL A 69 -3.29 1.87 -0.58
CA VAL A 69 -4.20 0.73 -0.82
C VAL A 69 -5.20 0.61 0.32
N ALA A 70 -4.73 0.57 1.57
CA ALA A 70 -5.61 0.41 2.73
C ALA A 70 -6.61 1.56 2.87
N GLU A 71 -6.19 2.81 2.68
CA GLU A 71 -7.07 3.99 2.71
C GLU A 71 -8.12 3.97 1.59
N ALA A 72 -7.80 3.40 0.42
CA ALA A 72 -8.73 3.34 -0.71
C ALA A 72 -9.70 2.16 -0.66
N PHE A 73 -9.30 1.02 -0.11
CA PHE A 73 -10.02 -0.25 -0.25
C PHE A 73 -10.45 -0.92 1.05
N LEU A 74 -9.87 -0.54 2.19
CA LEU A 74 -10.21 -1.14 3.48
C LEU A 74 -10.97 -0.16 4.35
N GLU A 75 -12.08 -0.62 4.92
CA GLU A 75 -12.74 0.12 5.99
C GLU A 75 -11.82 0.12 7.21
N LYS A 76 -11.61 1.31 7.80
CA LYS A 76 -10.76 1.48 8.98
C LYS A 76 -11.60 1.24 10.24
N PRO A 77 -11.39 0.14 10.98
CA PRO A 77 -12.13 -0.09 12.22
C PRO A 77 -11.74 0.94 13.28
N LEU A 78 -12.65 1.19 14.22
CA LEU A 78 -12.38 2.06 15.37
C LEU A 78 -11.18 1.51 16.17
N ASN A 79 -10.35 2.40 16.72
CA ASN A 79 -9.16 2.07 17.52
C ASN A 79 -7.99 1.39 16.78
N THR A 80 -8.10 1.12 15.47
CA THR A 80 -6.95 0.72 14.66
C THR A 80 -6.13 1.95 14.27
N THR A 81 -4.81 1.80 14.27
CA THR A 81 -3.86 2.90 14.02
C THR A 81 -2.79 2.52 13.00
N GLU A 82 -2.62 1.23 12.73
CA GLU A 82 -1.54 0.71 11.91
C GLU A 82 -2.08 -0.19 10.81
N ILE A 83 -1.30 -0.35 9.75
CA ILE A 83 -1.57 -1.30 8.67
C ILE A 83 -0.52 -2.39 8.75
N ASN A 84 -0.97 -3.63 8.87
CA ASN A 84 -0.12 -4.81 8.89
C ASN A 84 -0.08 -5.48 7.51
N HIS A 85 1.07 -6.08 7.18
CA HIS A 85 1.22 -7.00 6.06
C HIS A 85 1.11 -8.42 6.61
N ILE A 86 0.02 -9.14 6.29
CA ILE A 86 -0.33 -10.44 6.87
C ILE A 86 0.79 -11.48 6.64
N ASP A 87 1.42 -11.46 5.46
CA ASP A 87 2.55 -12.34 5.12
C ASP A 87 3.92 -11.86 5.67
N GLY A 88 4.00 -10.64 6.19
CA GLY A 88 5.23 -9.98 6.63
C GLY A 88 6.11 -9.41 5.51
N ASN A 89 5.71 -9.56 4.25
CA ASN A 89 6.40 -9.01 3.08
C ASN A 89 5.90 -7.58 2.79
N LYS A 90 6.68 -6.59 3.20
CA LYS A 90 6.41 -5.15 3.03
C LYS A 90 6.29 -4.67 1.58
N THR A 91 6.65 -5.50 0.60
CA THR A 91 6.52 -5.21 -0.83
C THR A 91 5.25 -5.81 -1.45
N ASN A 92 4.60 -6.76 -0.77
CA ASN A 92 3.33 -7.33 -1.19
C ASN A 92 2.17 -6.42 -0.73
N ASN A 93 1.86 -5.40 -1.52
CA ASN A 93 0.80 -4.43 -1.20
C ASN A 93 -0.56 -4.79 -1.78
N CYS A 94 -0.83 -6.07 -2.06
CA CYS A 94 -2.17 -6.49 -2.45
C CYS A 94 -3.14 -6.24 -1.30
N VAL A 95 -4.35 -5.77 -1.60
CA VAL A 95 -5.36 -5.40 -0.58
C VAL A 95 -5.67 -6.56 0.36
N ASN A 96 -5.69 -7.80 -0.15
CA ASN A 96 -5.93 -9.01 0.63
C ASN A 96 -4.78 -9.40 1.58
N ASN A 97 -3.61 -8.78 1.43
CA ASN A 97 -2.46 -8.95 2.30
C ASN A 97 -2.34 -7.83 3.33
N LEU A 98 -3.27 -6.86 3.33
CA LEU A 98 -3.25 -5.72 4.22
C LEU A 98 -4.44 -5.76 5.17
N GLU A 99 -4.20 -5.35 6.42
CA GLU A 99 -5.26 -5.21 7.42
C GLU A 99 -4.99 -4.01 8.32
N TRP A 100 -6.06 -3.35 8.77
CA TRP A 100 -5.98 -2.36 9.83
C TRP A 100 -5.92 -3.07 11.18
N ILE A 101 -4.93 -2.70 12.00
CA ILE A 101 -4.69 -3.35 13.30
C ILE A 101 -4.42 -2.31 14.40
N THR A 102 -4.61 -2.70 15.65
CA THR A 102 -4.15 -1.92 16.80
C THR A 102 -2.63 -2.06 16.94
N HIS A 103 -1.97 -1.06 17.54
CA HIS A 103 -0.53 -1.14 17.80
C HIS A 103 -0.16 -2.39 18.64
N LEU A 104 -0.95 -2.71 19.66
CA LEU A 104 -0.71 -3.86 20.54
C LEU A 104 -0.77 -5.18 19.76
N ASP A 105 -1.76 -5.34 18.88
CA ASP A 105 -1.92 -6.57 18.12
C ASP A 105 -0.85 -6.69 17.02
N ASN A 106 -0.39 -5.57 16.45
CA ASN A 106 0.75 -5.58 15.52
C ASN A 106 2.03 -6.08 16.20
N VAL A 107 2.32 -5.62 17.42
CA VAL A 107 3.47 -6.09 18.21
C VAL A 107 3.36 -7.60 18.48
N LYS A 108 2.18 -8.09 18.88
CA LYS A 108 1.95 -9.53 19.09
C LYS A 108 2.14 -10.35 17.81
N HIS A 109 1.60 -9.87 16.68
CA HIS A 109 1.72 -10.53 15.39
C HIS A 109 3.18 -10.67 14.96
N TYR A 110 3.97 -9.61 15.11
CA TYR A 110 5.40 -9.64 14.80
C TYR A 110 6.18 -10.68 15.62
N VAL A 111 5.90 -10.79 16.92
CA VAL A 111 6.55 -11.75 17.81
C VAL A 111 6.16 -13.19 17.48
N ASN A 112 4.87 -13.46 17.30
CA ASN A 112 4.36 -14.83 17.19
C ASN A 112 4.48 -15.42 15.79
N VAL A 113 4.30 -14.59 14.74
CA VAL A 113 4.18 -15.08 13.36
C VAL A 113 5.46 -14.83 12.57
N LEU A 114 6.06 -13.65 12.68
CA LEU A 114 7.16 -13.25 11.81
C LEU A 114 8.55 -13.57 12.39
N LYS A 115 8.74 -13.46 13.71
CA LYS A 115 9.99 -13.88 14.35
C LYS A 115 10.18 -15.40 14.32
N ALA A 116 9.15 -16.18 14.64
CA ALA A 116 9.21 -17.64 14.61
C ALA A 116 9.61 -18.20 13.23
N ARG A 117 9.19 -17.56 12.13
CA ARG A 117 9.57 -17.92 10.76
C ARG A 117 11.03 -17.61 10.42
N LYS A 118 11.64 -16.59 11.06
CA LYS A 118 13.05 -16.22 10.84
C LYS A 118 14.03 -17.07 11.65
N THR A 119 13.58 -17.71 12.73
CA THR A 119 14.44 -18.53 13.60
C THR A 119 14.57 -19.97 13.13
N ASN A 120 13.74 -20.40 12.16
CA ASN A 120 13.75 -21.75 11.59
C ASN A 120 14.54 -21.85 10.27
N VAL A 121 15.53 -20.97 10.06
CA VAL A 121 16.45 -21.00 8.90
C VAL A 121 17.89 -20.96 9.39
#